data_AF-A0A7J7FQL9-F1
#
_entry.id   AF-A0A7J7FQL9-F1
#
_cell.length_a   1.000
_cell.length_b   1.000
_cell.length_c   1.000
_cell.angle_alpha   90.00
_cell.angle_beta   90.00
_cell.angle_gamma   90.00
#
_symmetry.space_group_name_H-M   'P 1'
#
loop_
_entity.id
_entity.type
_entity.pdbx_description
1 polymer ?
#
loop_
_entity_poly.entity_id
_entity_poly.type
_entity_poly.pdbx_seq_one_letter_code
_entity_poly.pdbx_strand_id
1 'polypeptide(L)'
;MWGFVTCPDTMSVFVGDMVVLKDPQKTDNYLVRRLAAIEGYEMVSTNEKDVPFVLEKDQCWVLSDNENLKPKEANDSRRFGPLPMTDIVGRVIYSLRTAMDHGPVKNSHLSMRRDSSVLAVEAGC
;
A
#
# COMPACT_ATOMS: atom_id res chain seq x y z
N MET A 1 19.13 -34.17 -0.97
CA MET A 1 19.47 -32.83 -0.44
C MET A 1 18.22 -31.97 -0.60
N TRP A 2 17.45 -31.79 0.47
CA TRP A 2 16.27 -30.93 0.44
C TRP A 2 16.75 -29.51 0.72
N GLY A 3 16.87 -28.70 -0.33
CA GLY A 3 17.14 -27.28 -0.20
C GLY A 3 15.83 -26.57 0.12
N PHE A 4 15.74 -25.92 1.27
CA PHE A 4 14.75 -24.89 1.47
C PHE A 4 15.18 -23.69 0.62
N VAL A 5 14.46 -23.41 -0.46
CA VAL A 5 14.44 -22.06 -1.01
C VAL A 5 13.67 -21.26 0.02
N THR A 6 14.37 -20.46 0.83
CA THR A 6 13.69 -19.43 1.61
C THR A 6 12.99 -18.56 0.58
N CYS A 7 11.65 -18.64 0.52
CA CYS A 7 10.88 -17.66 -0.23
C CYS A 7 11.25 -16.31 0.41
N PRO A 8 11.96 -15.40 -0.26
CA PRO A 8 12.21 -14.08 0.30
C PRO A 8 10.84 -13.51 0.64
N ASP A 9 10.65 -13.09 1.88
CA ASP A 9 9.39 -12.59 2.46
C ASP A 9 8.71 -11.67 1.43
N THR A 10 7.69 -12.18 0.73
CA THR A 10 7.42 -11.77 -0.67
C THR A 10 6.89 -10.35 -0.82
N MET A 11 6.59 -9.67 0.28
CA MET A 11 6.32 -8.23 0.32
C MET A 11 6.69 -7.70 1.72
N SER A 12 7.81 -6.99 1.84
CA SER A 12 8.15 -6.24 3.07
C SER A 12 7.33 -4.95 3.18
N VAL A 13 6.02 -5.09 3.12
CA VAL A 13 5.03 -4.03 3.26
C VAL A 13 4.29 -4.19 4.57
N PHE A 14 3.97 -3.07 5.21
CA PHE A 14 3.25 -3.04 6.46
C PHE A 14 2.03 -2.13 6.32
N VAL A 15 0.99 -2.42 7.10
CA VAL A 15 -0.17 -1.53 7.21
C VAL A 15 0.31 -0.12 7.58
N GLY A 16 -0.17 0.85 6.82
CA GLY A 16 0.26 2.25 6.88
C GLY A 16 1.31 2.63 5.82
N ASP A 17 1.86 1.71 5.05
CA ASP A 17 2.79 2.03 3.96
C ASP A 17 2.06 2.58 2.72
N MET A 18 2.68 3.53 2.04
CA MET A 18 2.32 3.93 0.68
C MET A 18 2.93 2.95 -0.31
N VAL A 19 2.09 2.36 -1.16
CA VAL A 19 2.47 1.33 -2.12
C VAL A 19 2.10 1.75 -3.54
N VAL A 20 2.94 1.33 -4.49
CA VAL A 20 2.60 1.29 -5.91
C VAL A 20 1.99 -0.08 -6.17
N LEU A 21 0.84 -0.12 -6.83
CA LEU A 21 0.16 -1.35 -7.22
C LEU A 21 -0.30 -1.28 -8.67
N LYS A 22 -0.48 -2.44 -9.31
CA LYS A 22 -1.13 -2.52 -10.62
C LYS A 22 -2.59 -2.06 -10.50
N ASP A 23 -3.08 -1.32 -11.48
CA ASP A 23 -4.49 -0.94 -11.52
C ASP A 23 -5.35 -2.15 -11.96
N PRO A 24 -6.24 -2.68 -11.09
CA PRO A 24 -7.06 -3.85 -11.40
C PRO A 24 -8.07 -3.58 -12.53
N GLN A 25 -8.38 -2.30 -12.81
CA GLN A 25 -9.31 -1.91 -13.87
C GLN A 25 -8.59 -1.58 -15.18
N LYS A 26 -7.27 -1.34 -15.15
CA LYS A 26 -6.44 -0.98 -16.31
C LYS A 26 -5.03 -1.56 -16.16
N THR A 27 -4.82 -2.75 -16.69
CA THR A 27 -3.60 -3.56 -16.47
C THR A 27 -2.28 -2.89 -16.85
N ASP A 28 -2.30 -1.90 -17.74
CA ASP A 28 -1.12 -1.14 -18.16
C ASP A 28 -0.85 0.11 -17.30
N ASN A 29 -1.61 0.30 -16.22
CA ASN A 29 -1.48 1.43 -15.30
C ASN A 29 -1.12 0.98 -13.89
N TYR A 30 -0.65 1.96 -13.11
CA TYR A 30 -0.33 1.81 -11.70
C TYR A 30 -1.09 2.83 -10.86
N LEU A 31 -1.38 2.45 -9.62
CA LEU A 31 -1.97 3.31 -8.60
C LEU A 31 -0.98 3.47 -7.44
N VAL A 32 -1.07 4.61 -6.76
CA VAL A 32 -0.31 4.89 -5.53
C VAL A 32 -1.31 5.06 -4.39
N ARG A 33 -1.34 4.12 -3.44
CA ARG A 33 -2.35 4.06 -2.37
C ARG A 33 -1.72 3.66 -1.05
N ARG A 34 -2.42 3.95 0.06
CA ARG A 34 -2.01 3.52 1.39
C ARG A 34 -2.54 2.12 1.67
N LEU A 35 -1.67 1.23 2.09
CA LEU A 35 -2.04 -0.10 2.59
C LEU A 35 -2.77 0.06 3.92
N ALA A 36 -4.06 -0.23 3.96
CA ALA A 36 -4.92 0.00 5.11
C ALA A 36 -5.18 -1.27 5.91
N ALA A 37 -5.22 -2.44 5.25
CA ALA A 37 -5.37 -3.73 5.90
C ALA A 37 -4.78 -4.84 5.03
N ILE A 38 -4.50 -5.98 5.67
CA ILE A 38 -3.98 -7.21 5.05
C ILE A 38 -4.80 -8.42 5.56
N GLU A 39 -4.50 -9.61 5.05
CA GLU A 39 -5.03 -10.90 5.51
C GLU A 39 -5.38 -10.93 7.01
N GLY A 40 -6.57 -11.47 7.33
CA GLY A 40 -7.06 -11.66 8.69
C GLY A 40 -7.70 -10.44 9.32
N TYR A 41 -7.61 -9.26 8.71
CA TYR A 41 -8.35 -8.08 9.17
C TYR A 41 -9.83 -8.20 8.82
N GLU A 42 -10.70 -7.90 9.79
CA GLU A 42 -12.12 -7.71 9.55
C GLU A 42 -12.39 -6.29 9.04
N MET A 43 -13.04 -6.22 7.88
CA MET A 43 -13.43 -5.00 7.21
C MET A 43 -14.85 -4.65 7.64
N VAL A 44 -14.99 -3.54 8.35
CA VAL A 44 -16.26 -3.00 8.82
C VAL A 44 -16.53 -1.64 8.16
N SER A 45 -17.78 -1.42 7.76
CA SER A 45 -18.25 -0.16 7.19
C SER A 45 -19.07 0.62 8.22
N THR A 46 -19.06 1.94 8.10
CA THR A 46 -20.00 2.80 8.86
C THR A 46 -21.41 2.79 8.26
N ASN A 47 -21.57 2.29 7.04
CA ASN A 47 -22.86 2.08 6.42
C ASN A 47 -23.40 0.70 6.81
N GLU A 48 -24.49 0.70 7.58
CA GLU A 48 -25.13 -0.51 8.13
C GLU A 48 -25.59 -1.53 7.09
N LYS A 49 -25.72 -1.12 5.83
CA LYS A 49 -26.10 -2.02 4.72
C LYS A 49 -24.94 -2.87 4.21
N ASP A 50 -23.71 -2.45 4.47
CA ASP A 50 -22.54 -3.17 4.01
C ASP A 50 -22.26 -4.32 4.98
N VAL A 51 -22.11 -5.53 4.45
CA VAL A 51 -21.85 -6.73 5.24
C VAL A 51 -20.36 -6.77 5.60
N PRO A 52 -19.99 -6.91 6.89
CA PRO A 52 -18.60 -7.13 7.29
C PRO A 52 -18.02 -8.39 6.65
N PHE A 53 -16.73 -8.36 6.34
CA PHE A 53 -16.01 -9.51 5.80
C PHE A 53 -14.56 -9.50 6.27
N VAL A 54 -13.91 -10.66 6.27
CA VAL A 54 -12.50 -10.79 6.64
C VAL A 54 -11.67 -10.89 5.36
N LEU A 55 -10.54 -10.19 5.31
CA LEU A 55 -9.58 -10.33 4.21
C LEU A 55 -9.01 -11.74 4.19
N GLU A 56 -9.15 -12.42 3.06
CA GLU A 56 -8.65 -13.78 2.89
C GLU A 56 -7.12 -13.80 2.78
N LYS A 57 -6.59 -15.02 2.67
CA LYS A 57 -5.18 -15.24 2.48
C LYS A 57 -4.64 -14.47 1.28
N ASP A 58 -3.48 -13.83 1.45
CA ASP A 58 -2.80 -13.05 0.41
C ASP A 58 -3.63 -11.87 -0.15
N GLN A 59 -4.68 -11.42 0.56
CA GLN A 59 -5.44 -10.23 0.21
C GLN A 59 -4.98 -8.98 0.97
N CYS A 60 -5.19 -7.82 0.35
CA CYS A 60 -5.00 -6.52 0.95
C CYS A 60 -6.13 -5.54 0.63
N TRP A 61 -6.19 -4.50 1.45
CA TRP A 61 -7.10 -3.38 1.27
C TRP A 61 -6.29 -2.08 1.21
N VAL A 62 -6.50 -1.29 0.15
CA VAL A 62 -5.79 -0.03 -0.06
C VAL A 62 -6.75 1.14 -0.14
N LEU A 63 -6.33 2.31 0.35
CA LEU A 63 -7.13 3.53 0.39
C LEU A 63 -6.37 4.71 -0.22
N SER A 64 -7.13 5.63 -0.82
CA SER A 64 -6.61 6.96 -1.16
C SER A 64 -6.56 7.84 0.07
N ASP A 65 -5.42 8.49 0.32
CA ASP A 65 -5.27 9.52 1.37
C ASP A 65 -6.01 10.81 1.04
N ASN A 66 -6.36 11.05 -0.23
CA ASN A 66 -7.07 12.27 -0.60
C ASN A 66 -8.53 12.22 -0.14
N GLU A 67 -8.81 12.85 0.99
CA GLU A 67 -10.13 12.95 1.63
C GLU A 67 -11.15 13.72 0.78
N ASN A 68 -10.70 14.53 -0.18
CA ASN A 68 -11.59 15.29 -1.06
C ASN A 68 -12.17 14.45 -2.20
N LEU A 69 -11.60 13.26 -2.47
CA LEU A 69 -12.12 12.36 -3.50
C LEU A 69 -13.29 11.56 -2.95
N LYS A 70 -14.40 11.53 -3.68
CA LYS A 70 -15.48 10.59 -3.37
C LYS A 70 -14.96 9.15 -3.56
N PRO A 71 -15.48 8.15 -2.82
CA PRO A 71 -15.02 6.76 -2.97
C PRO A 71 -15.04 6.23 -4.42
N LYS A 72 -16.03 6.67 -5.21
CA LYS A 72 -16.14 6.28 -6.63
C LYS A 72 -15.09 6.92 -7.55
N GLU A 73 -14.47 8.01 -7.11
CA GLU A 73 -13.44 8.79 -7.81
C GLU A 73 -12.03 8.44 -7.30
N ALA A 74 -11.93 7.96 -6.07
CA ALA A 74 -10.67 7.63 -5.41
C ALA A 74 -9.94 6.42 -6.03
N ASN A 75 -10.63 5.57 -6.81
CA ASN A 75 -10.09 4.33 -7.39
C ASN A 75 -9.21 3.57 -6.38
N ASP A 76 -9.86 3.06 -5.33
CA ASP A 76 -9.24 2.28 -4.26
C ASP A 76 -10.12 1.07 -3.89
N SER A 77 -9.77 0.32 -2.84
CA SER A 77 -10.48 -0.91 -2.49
C SER A 77 -11.96 -0.72 -2.18
N ARG A 78 -12.41 0.50 -1.83
CA ARG A 78 -13.85 0.79 -1.68
C ARG A 78 -14.62 0.66 -3.00
N ARG A 79 -13.93 0.73 -4.14
CA ARG A 79 -14.52 0.62 -5.47
C ARG A 79 -14.36 -0.77 -6.08
N PHE A 80 -13.18 -1.38 -5.96
CA PHE A 80 -12.87 -2.66 -6.62
C PHE A 80 -12.77 -3.85 -5.67
N GLY A 81 -12.86 -3.64 -4.35
CA GLY A 81 -12.77 -4.69 -3.35
C GLY A 81 -11.34 -5.00 -2.89
N PRO A 82 -11.15 -6.16 -2.23
CA PRO A 82 -9.83 -6.67 -1.87
C PRO A 82 -8.96 -6.92 -3.11
N LEU A 83 -7.65 -6.75 -2.96
CA LEU A 83 -6.66 -7.01 -4.01
C LEU A 83 -5.70 -8.11 -3.58
N PRO A 84 -5.13 -8.86 -4.53
CA PRO A 84 -4.05 -9.77 -4.21
C PRO A 84 -2.78 -8.97 -3.85
N MET A 85 -2.05 -9.41 -2.83
CA MET A 85 -0.77 -8.82 -2.43
C MET A 85 0.27 -8.80 -3.56
N THR A 86 0.14 -9.71 -4.53
CA THR A 86 0.98 -9.79 -5.74
C THR A 86 0.77 -8.64 -6.73
N ASP A 87 -0.29 -7.84 -6.59
CA ASP A 87 -0.48 -6.63 -7.38
C ASP A 87 0.36 -5.46 -6.88
N ILE A 88 0.85 -5.52 -5.63
CA ILE A 88 1.80 -4.54 -5.12
C ILE A 88 3.12 -4.71 -5.91
N VAL A 89 3.67 -3.59 -6.35
CA VAL A 89 4.95 -3.52 -7.08
C VAL A 89 6.07 -3.14 -6.12
N GLY A 90 5.79 -2.24 -5.17
CA GLY A 90 6.78 -1.79 -4.19
C GLY A 90 6.25 -0.66 -3.31
N ARG A 91 7.09 -0.23 -2.35
CA ARG A 91 6.79 0.88 -1.43
C ARG A 91 7.30 2.21 -2.00
N VAL A 92 6.52 3.26 -1.79
CA VAL A 92 6.93 4.63 -2.06
C VAL A 92 7.62 5.18 -0.81
N ILE A 93 8.91 5.52 -0.91
CA ILE A 93 9.71 5.96 0.25
C ILE A 93 10.03 7.47 0.23
N TYR A 94 9.97 8.11 -0.93
CA TYR A 94 10.33 9.51 -1.13
C TYR A 94 9.43 10.18 -2.17
N SER A 95 9.14 11.46 -1.99
CA SER A 95 8.35 12.29 -2.90
C SER A 95 9.17 13.49 -3.33
N LEU A 96 9.22 13.78 -4.63
CA LEU A 96 9.88 14.94 -5.21
C LEU A 96 8.91 15.60 -6.19
N ARG A 97 8.45 16.81 -5.87
CA ARG A 97 7.62 17.63 -6.79
C ARG A 97 8.41 18.79 -7.36
N THR A 98 9.19 19.45 -6.51
CA THR A 98 10.15 20.50 -6.89
C THR A 98 11.38 20.38 -6.01
N ALA A 99 12.45 21.11 -6.36
CA ALA A 99 13.65 21.19 -5.52
C ALA A 99 13.42 21.76 -4.10
N MET A 100 12.25 22.35 -3.82
CA MET A 100 11.86 22.85 -2.48
C MET A 100 10.68 22.08 -1.88
N ASP A 101 9.97 21.27 -2.66
CA ASP A 101 8.81 20.47 -2.24
C ASP A 101 9.14 18.99 -2.47
N HIS A 102 9.96 18.47 -1.57
CA HIS A 102 10.37 17.07 -1.57
C HIS A 102 10.66 16.57 -0.16
N GLY A 103 10.68 15.26 0.01
CA GLY A 103 11.01 14.63 1.29
C GLY A 103 10.51 13.20 1.42
N PRO A 104 10.78 12.57 2.57
CA PRO A 104 10.36 11.19 2.83
C PRO A 104 8.84 11.07 2.89
N VAL A 105 8.32 9.97 2.35
CA VAL A 105 6.90 9.62 2.47
C VAL A 105 6.64 9.02 3.84
N LYS A 106 5.61 9.52 4.53
CA LYS A 106 5.20 8.98 5.83
C LYS A 106 4.59 7.58 5.66
N ASN A 107 5.39 6.57 5.97
CA ASN A 107 5.03 5.16 5.98
C ASN A 107 4.85 4.63 7.42
N SER A 108 4.60 3.33 7.55
CA SER A 108 4.56 2.67 8.86
C SER A 108 5.87 2.85 9.63
N HIS A 109 5.82 2.78 10.97
CA HIS A 109 7.01 2.94 11.80
C HIS A 109 8.11 1.91 11.46
N LEU A 110 7.71 0.67 11.14
CA LEU A 110 8.63 -0.40 10.75
C LEU A 110 9.34 -0.10 9.44
N SER A 111 8.60 0.34 8.41
CA SER A 111 9.18 0.74 7.12
C SER A 111 10.08 1.96 7.25
N MET A 112 9.63 3.01 7.95
CA MET A 112 10.44 4.21 8.18
C MET A 112 11.79 3.89 8.86
N ARG A 113 11.78 2.96 9.83
CA ARG A 113 13.01 2.49 10.48
C ARG A 113 13.93 1.75 9.50
N ARG A 114 13.37 0.88 8.65
CA ARG A 114 14.13 0.12 7.64
C ARG A 114 14.71 1.01 6.55
N ASP A 115 14.00 2.07 6.16
CA ASP A 115 14.40 2.95 5.05
C ASP A 115 15.35 4.07 5.50
N SER A 116 15.60 4.21 6.81
CA SER A 116 16.35 5.32 7.40
C SER A 116 17.73 5.55 6.76
N SER A 117 18.47 4.48 6.45
CA SER A 117 19.79 4.57 5.82
C SER A 117 19.71 5.06 4.37
N VAL A 118 18.69 4.64 3.62
CA VAL A 118 18.45 5.09 2.23
C VAL A 118 18.02 6.55 2.24
N LEU A 119 17.07 6.91 3.11
CA LEU A 119 16.54 8.28 3.22
C LEU A 119 17.59 9.29 3.68
N ALA A 120 18.55 8.88 4.52
CA ALA A 120 19.64 9.74 4.97
C ALA A 120 20.54 10.21 3.81
N VAL A 121 20.71 9.38 2.77
CA VAL A 121 21.49 9.74 1.57
C VAL A 121 20.70 10.69 0.67
N GLU A 122 19.40 10.41 0.46
CA GLU A 122 18.53 11.18 -0.44
C GLU A 122 18.12 12.57 0.10
N ALA A 123 18.19 12.78 1.42
CA ALA A 123 17.89 14.07 2.05
C ALA A 123 19.13 14.97 2.22
N GLY A 124 20.31 14.49 1.81
CA GLY A 124 21.62 15.11 2.09
C GLY A 124 22.21 16.01 1.00
N CYS A 125 21.41 16.54 0.06
CA CYS A 125 21.87 17.57 -0.90
C CYS A 125 21.67 18.98 -0.37
#